data_AF-A0A8D8TPE7-F1
#
_entry.id   AF-A0A8D8TPE7-F1
#
_cell.length_a   1.000
_cell.length_b   1.000
_cell.length_c   1.000
_cell.angle_alpha   90.00
_cell.angle_beta   90.00
_cell.angle_gamma   90.00
#
_symmetry.space_group_name_H-M   'P 1'
#
loop_
_entity.id
_entity.type
_entity.pdbx_description
1 polymer ?
#
loop_
_entity_poly.entity_id
_entity_poly.type
_entity_poly.pdbx_seq_one_letter_code
_entity_poly.pdbx_strand_id
1 'polypeptide(L)'
;MTKKELCPTVSAFRTHKVAKQKPVPVSIYDYYDQSRRARMFYEPRVSTLCDICEGEDCSKVCTSQPGYQDSAQPSGSARILPTVFLILCVLLPVRLLRY
;
A
#
# COMPACT_ATOMS: atom_id res chain seq x y z
N MET A 1 36.76 -15.28 -9.15
CA MET A 1 35.69 -14.92 -10.11
C MET A 1 34.61 -14.19 -9.34
N THR A 2 34.44 -12.88 -9.55
CA THR A 2 33.45 -12.05 -8.84
C THR A 2 32.12 -12.13 -9.57
N LYS A 3 31.05 -12.53 -8.89
CA LYS A 3 29.69 -12.51 -9.45
C LYS A 3 29.22 -11.06 -9.51
N LYS A 4 28.78 -10.60 -10.68
CA LYS A 4 28.16 -9.29 -10.86
C LYS A 4 26.64 -9.43 -10.76
N GLU A 5 26.03 -8.69 -9.85
CA GLU A 5 24.58 -8.64 -9.73
C GLU A 5 23.99 -7.67 -10.78
N LEU A 6 22.84 -8.05 -11.36
CA LEU A 6 22.08 -7.23 -12.30
C LEU A 6 20.65 -7.13 -11.77
N CYS A 7 20.23 -5.90 -11.46
CA CYS A 7 18.93 -5.62 -10.83
C CYS A 7 18.09 -4.71 -11.74
N PRO A 8 17.41 -5.26 -12.76
CA PRO A 8 16.53 -4.47 -13.61
C PRO A 8 15.21 -4.16 -12.90
N THR A 9 14.73 -2.92 -13.04
CA THR A 9 13.41 -2.50 -12.58
C THR A 9 12.44 -2.45 -13.76
N VAL A 10 11.30 -3.12 -13.65
CA VAL A 10 10.26 -3.15 -14.68
C VAL A 10 9.02 -2.42 -14.17
N SER A 11 8.56 -1.41 -14.89
CA SER A 11 7.32 -0.69 -14.60
C SER A 11 6.17 -1.20 -15.48
N ALA A 12 4.95 -1.21 -14.93
CA ALA A 12 3.75 -1.63 -15.63
C ALA A 12 2.52 -0.90 -15.09
N PHE A 13 1.49 -0.79 -15.93
CA PHE A 13 0.20 -0.19 -15.58
C PHE A 13 -0.90 -1.24 -15.61
N ARG A 14 -1.91 -1.08 -14.75
CA ARG A 14 -3.12 -1.92 -14.77
C ARG A 14 -4.06 -1.41 -15.84
N THR A 15 -4.35 -2.26 -16.82
CA THR A 15 -5.27 -1.93 -17.92
C THR A 15 -6.69 -2.43 -17.68
N HIS A 16 -6.87 -3.42 -16.80
CA HIS A 16 -8.16 -4.06 -16.55
C HIS A 16 -8.37 -4.29 -15.05
N LYS A 17 -9.62 -4.25 -14.61
CA LYS A 17 -10.02 -4.59 -13.24
C LYS A 17 -10.08 -6.11 -13.09
N VAL A 18 -9.22 -6.66 -12.24
CA VAL A 18 -9.15 -8.10 -11.94
C VAL A 18 -9.13 -8.27 -10.43
N ALA A 19 -9.82 -9.26 -9.88
CA ALA A 19 -9.75 -9.61 -8.46
C ALA A 19 -9.21 -11.04 -8.30
N LYS A 20 -8.78 -11.36 -7.07
CA LYS A 20 -8.24 -12.70 -6.71
C LYS A 20 -7.07 -13.12 -7.63
N GLN A 21 -6.17 -12.18 -7.92
CA GLN A 21 -5.01 -12.46 -8.76
C GLN A 21 -4.15 -13.54 -8.12
N LYS A 22 -3.69 -14.49 -8.95
CA LYS A 22 -2.73 -15.49 -8.54
C LYS A 22 -1.29 -14.94 -8.66
N PRO A 23 -0.34 -15.45 -7.86
CA PRO A 23 1.06 -15.09 -7.99
C PRO A 23 1.58 -15.39 -9.41
N VAL A 24 2.43 -14.51 -9.94
CA VAL A 24 2.93 -14.58 -11.32
C VAL A 24 4.42 -14.94 -11.31
N PRO A 25 4.90 -15.85 -12.17
CA PRO A 25 6.30 -16.24 -12.19
C PRO A 25 7.18 -15.24 -12.96
N VAL A 26 8.37 -14.97 -12.40
CA VAL A 26 9.55 -14.42 -13.09
C VAL A 26 10.54 -15.57 -13.29
N SER A 27 11.02 -15.73 -14.52
CA SER A 27 11.97 -16.80 -14.86
C SER A 27 13.22 -16.23 -15.51
N ILE A 28 14.38 -16.71 -15.08
CA ILE A 28 15.68 -16.43 -15.68
C ILE A 28 16.24 -17.77 -16.15
N TYR A 29 16.78 -17.81 -17.37
CA TYR A 29 17.33 -19.03 -17.96
C TYR A 29 18.52 -18.70 -18.85
N ASP A 30 19.46 -19.63 -18.96
CA ASP A 30 20.47 -19.58 -20.00
C ASP A 30 19.82 -19.94 -21.35
N TYR A 31 20.06 -19.11 -22.36
CA TYR A 31 19.44 -19.25 -23.68
C TYR A 31 19.85 -20.56 -24.39
N TYR A 32 21.11 -20.99 -24.23
CA TYR A 32 21.64 -22.18 -24.89
C TYR A 32 21.48 -23.44 -24.06
N ASP A 33 21.28 -23.30 -22.75
CA ASP A 33 21.13 -24.42 -21.82
C ASP A 33 19.97 -24.19 -20.86
N GLN A 34 18.78 -24.65 -21.26
CA GLN A 34 17.56 -24.48 -20.49
C GLN A 34 17.54 -25.28 -19.17
N SER A 35 18.48 -26.21 -18.95
CA SER A 35 18.63 -26.89 -17.65
C SER A 35 19.05 -25.92 -16.55
N ARG A 36 19.75 -24.84 -16.91
CA ARG A 36 20.14 -23.75 -16.01
C ARG A 36 19.07 -22.67 -15.97
N ARG A 37 18.04 -22.90 -15.15
CA ARG A 37 16.96 -21.92 -14.93
C ARG A 37 16.62 -21.71 -13.47
N ALA A 38 16.15 -20.51 -13.15
CA ALA A 38 15.57 -20.15 -11.87
C ALA A 38 14.19 -19.52 -12.07
N ARG A 39 13.26 -19.80 -11.16
CA ARG A 39 11.90 -19.25 -11.19
C ARG A 39 11.50 -18.78 -9.79
N MET A 40 10.94 -17.58 -9.71
CA MET A 40 10.37 -17.03 -8.47
C MET A 40 8.99 -16.43 -8.77
N PHE A 41 8.08 -16.48 -7.80
CA PHE A 41 6.76 -15.89 -7.94
C PHE A 41 6.74 -14.54 -7.23
N TYR A 42 6.13 -13.54 -7.86
CA TYR A 42 5.78 -12.29 -7.19
C TYR A 42 4.26 -12.21 -7.04
N GLU A 43 3.83 -11.55 -5.98
CA GLU A 43 2.43 -11.27 -5.73
C GLU A 43 2.11 -9.84 -6.19
N PRO A 44 1.20 -9.66 -7.15
CA PRO A 44 0.72 -8.32 -7.48
C PRO A 44 -0.07 -7.76 -6.29
N ARG A 45 -0.20 -6.43 -6.23
CA ARG A 45 -1.07 -5.79 -5.23
C ARG A 45 -2.48 -6.41 -5.29
N VAL A 46 -2.97 -6.91 -4.18
CA VAL A 46 -4.28 -7.58 -4.15
C VAL A 46 -5.38 -6.55 -4.44
N SER A 47 -6.33 -6.91 -5.31
CA SER A 47 -7.63 -6.24 -5.38
C SER A 47 -8.74 -7.23 -5.06
N THR A 48 -9.65 -6.78 -4.21
CA THR A 48 -10.83 -7.52 -3.80
C THR A 48 -11.94 -7.33 -4.83
N LEU A 49 -13.00 -8.14 -4.72
CA LEU A 49 -14.18 -7.98 -5.59
C LEU A 49 -14.88 -6.63 -5.35
N CYS A 50 -14.85 -6.13 -4.12
CA CYS A 50 -15.47 -4.86 -3.75
C CYS A 50 -14.69 -3.63 -4.25
N ASP A 51 -13.40 -3.78 -4.57
CA ASP A 51 -12.61 -2.72 -5.19
C ASP A 51 -12.89 -2.57 -6.69
N ILE A 52 -13.54 -3.56 -7.31
CA ILE A 52 -13.71 -3.62 -8.76
C ILE A 52 -15.17 -3.67 -9.23
N CYS A 53 -16.11 -4.10 -8.39
CA CYS A 53 -17.52 -4.21 -8.77
C CYS A 53 -18.17 -2.83 -8.94
N GLU A 54 -19.23 -2.77 -9.74
CA GLU A 54 -19.99 -1.55 -10.01
C GLU A 54 -21.49 -1.82 -9.86
N GLY A 55 -22.23 -0.87 -9.29
CA GLY A 55 -23.69 -0.95 -9.17
C GLY A 55 -24.20 -2.21 -8.48
N GLU A 56 -25.14 -2.90 -9.13
CA GLU A 56 -25.83 -4.08 -8.60
C GLU A 56 -24.94 -5.31 -8.41
N ASP A 57 -23.77 -5.36 -9.07
CA ASP A 57 -22.80 -6.45 -8.91
C ASP A 57 -22.20 -6.48 -7.51
N CYS A 58 -22.09 -5.30 -6.86
CA CYS A 58 -21.60 -5.21 -5.50
C CYS A 58 -22.64 -5.67 -4.47
N SER A 59 -23.93 -5.47 -4.73
CA SER A 59 -25.00 -5.69 -3.74
C SER A 59 -25.10 -7.13 -3.25
N LYS A 60 -24.65 -8.10 -4.06
CA LYS A 60 -24.70 -9.54 -3.73
C LYS A 60 -23.43 -10.05 -3.05
N VAL A 61 -22.30 -9.37 -3.24
CA VAL A 61 -20.96 -9.89 -2.89
C VAL A 61 -20.33 -9.09 -1.74
N CYS A 62 -20.64 -7.80 -1.67
CA CYS A 62 -20.10 -6.90 -0.68
C CYS A 62 -21.17 -6.65 0.38
N THR A 63 -20.99 -7.20 1.58
CA THR A 63 -21.75 -6.74 2.75
C THR A 63 -21.37 -5.27 2.96
N SER A 64 -22.34 -4.37 2.99
CA SER A 64 -22.17 -2.92 3.10
C SER A 64 -21.08 -2.55 4.12
N GLN A 65 -19.86 -2.33 3.65
CA GLN A 65 -18.79 -1.68 4.38
C GLN A 65 -18.82 -0.22 3.92
N PRO A 66 -19.13 0.75 4.80
CA PRO A 66 -19.15 2.15 4.41
C PRO A 66 -17.69 2.59 4.22
N GLY A 67 -17.26 2.70 2.97
CA GLY A 67 -15.86 2.98 2.68
C GLY A 67 -15.50 3.17 1.22
N TYR A 68 -16.40 3.70 0.39
CA TYR A 68 -16.04 4.27 -0.90
C TYR A 68 -16.13 5.80 -0.76
N GLN A 69 -15.00 6.45 -0.49
CA GLN A 69 -14.85 7.89 -0.66
C GLN A 69 -14.02 8.11 -1.92
N ASP A 70 -14.70 8.50 -2.99
CA ASP A 70 -14.05 9.14 -4.12
C ASP A 70 -14.66 10.53 -4.29
N SER A 71 -13.98 11.54 -3.75
CA SER A 71 -14.02 12.92 -4.22
C SER A 71 -13.08 13.78 -3.38
N ALA A 72 -12.14 14.43 -4.06
CA ALA A 72 -11.33 15.52 -3.54
C ALA A 72 -12.21 16.62 -2.91
N GLN A 73 -11.99 16.91 -1.62
CA GLN A 73 -12.29 18.20 -1.00
C GLN A 73 -11.35 18.41 0.21
N PRO A 74 -10.71 19.57 0.36
CA PRO A 74 -9.85 19.84 1.51
C PRO A 74 -10.73 20.25 2.69
N SER A 75 -11.16 19.28 3.48
CA SER A 75 -11.82 19.57 4.76
C SER A 75 -10.77 19.77 5.84
N GLY A 76 -10.30 21.03 5.95
CA GLY A 76 -9.53 21.50 7.09
C GLY A 76 -10.35 21.40 8.38
N SER A 77 -10.31 20.24 9.05
CA SER A 77 -10.72 20.13 10.43
C SER A 77 -9.54 20.55 11.30
N ALA A 78 -9.53 21.82 11.69
CA ALA A 78 -8.63 22.34 12.71
C ALA A 78 -8.79 21.50 13.99
N ARG A 79 -7.85 20.58 14.24
CA ARG A 79 -7.69 19.94 15.54
C ARG A 79 -7.10 20.97 16.49
N ILE A 80 -7.97 21.81 17.05
CA ILE A 80 -7.65 22.61 18.23
C ILE A 80 -7.51 21.61 19.37
N LEU A 81 -6.27 21.18 19.65
CA LEU A 81 -5.78 20.73 20.95
C LEU A 81 -4.26 20.40 20.89
N PRO A 82 -3.37 21.42 20.79
CA PRO A 82 -2.00 21.25 21.28
C PRO A 82 -1.64 22.20 22.44
N THR A 83 -2.51 23.18 22.76
CA THR A 83 -2.17 24.27 23.69
C THR A 83 -2.15 23.84 25.16
N VAL A 84 -2.96 22.86 25.57
CA VAL A 84 -2.97 22.40 26.96
C VAL A 84 -1.73 21.56 27.30
N PHE A 85 -1.23 20.76 26.36
CA PHE A 85 -0.06 19.90 26.58
C PHE A 85 1.24 20.71 26.68
N LEU A 86 1.38 21.77 25.88
CA LEU A 86 2.53 22.69 25.95
C LEU A 86 2.60 23.46 27.27
N ILE A 87 1.45 23.87 27.83
CA ILE A 87 1.40 24.57 29.12
C ILE A 87 1.82 23.64 30.26
N LEU A 88 1.37 22.38 30.26
CA LEU A 88 1.69 21.40 31.30
C LEU A 88 3.16 20.97 31.27
N CYS A 89 3.73 20.73 30.08
CA CYS A 89 5.10 20.24 29.94
C CYS A 89 6.18 21.31 30.10
N VAL A 90 5.87 22.59 29.89
CA VAL A 90 6.90 23.66 29.93
C VAL A 90 6.82 24.47 31.23
N LEU A 91 5.63 24.79 31.75
CA LEU A 91 5.51 25.71 32.89
C LEU A 91 5.60 25.02 34.26
N LEU A 92 5.19 23.76 34.39
CA LEU A 92 5.34 22.99 35.63
C LEU A 92 6.80 22.67 35.99
N PRO A 93 7.67 22.19 35.06
CA PRO A 93 9.06 21.94 35.43
C PRO A 93 9.85 23.23 35.70
N VAL A 94 9.50 24.35 35.04
CA VAL A 94 10.18 25.64 35.29
C VAL A 94 9.83 26.20 36.68
N ARG A 95 8.62 25.97 37.20
CA ARG A 95 8.27 26.35 38.58
C ARG A 95 8.92 25.45 39.64
N LEU A 96 9.18 24.18 39.34
CA LEU A 96 9.88 23.25 40.23
C LEU A 96 11.40 23.53 40.32
N LEU A 97 12.00 24.20 39.31
CA LEU A 97 13.42 24.59 39.32
C LEU A 97 13.69 25.97 39.96
N ARG A 98 12.67 26.68 40.43
CA ARG A 98 12.79 27.98 41.12
C ARG A 98 12.36 27.94 42.59
N TYR A 99 12.27 26.76 43.19
CA TYR A 99 12.14 26.57 44.63
C TYR A 99 13.37 25.86 45.20
#